data_AF-A0A1S1HAE0-F1
#
_entry.id   AF-A0A1S1HAE0-F1
#
_cell.length_a   1.000
_cell.length_b   1.000
_cell.length_c   1.000
_cell.angle_alpha   90.00
_cell.angle_beta   90.00
_cell.angle_gamma   90.00
#
_symmetry.space_group_name_H-M   'P 1'
#
loop_
_entity.id
_entity.type
_entity.pdbx_description
1 polymer ?
#
loop_
_entity_poly.entity_id
_entity_poly.type
_entity_poly.pdbx_seq_one_letter_code
_entity_poly.pdbx_strand_id
1 'polypeptide(L)'
;MTERDATGKAIGGDAGRVEHGGDFVVAGNRLALLTEGPERLEALIALIADARASLRLLYYTYAADQAGRAVRDALLAALDRGVRVSLIVDGFGSPANQAFFHPLEARGADICRFIPRFGRRYLLRNHQKLALADDGRALIGGFNIEDAYFAPPSRPEAWRDLGLVVEGPAAERLAGYFDALAAWAATPRARMRDLRRALGQWSQLAGPVRWLIGGPTRRLNPWARAVKDDIRAARRLDMIAAYFIPNPAMVRRIGNAAQRGPVRIVTAAKSDSLSTVAAARHTYRRLLRRGVGIYEFQPCKLHTKLIVVDDTVYIGSANFDIRSLYLNLELMLRIEDRAFADHLHGYVDGECAASRHVTRAIHRRESGWLARLRWRMAYYLLAVVDARLTWRLNFGVDAD
;
A
#
# COMPACT_ATOMS: atom_id res chain seq x y z
N MET A 1 -15.25 -23.14 39.39
CA MET A 1 -14.60 -24.36 39.89
C MET A 1 -13.50 -24.67 38.89
N THR A 2 -12.25 -24.32 39.23
CA THR A 2 -11.10 -24.34 38.31
C THR A 2 -10.32 -25.64 38.50
N GLU A 3 -10.24 -26.46 37.46
CA GLU A 3 -9.37 -27.64 37.44
C GLU A 3 -7.90 -27.22 37.39
N ARG A 4 -7.07 -27.84 38.24
CA ARG A 4 -5.61 -27.68 38.30
C ARG A 4 -4.99 -29.04 37.98
N ASP A 5 -3.90 -29.05 37.22
CA ASP A 5 -3.09 -30.26 37.04
C ASP A 5 -2.17 -30.54 38.26
N ALA A 6 -1.59 -31.74 38.28
CA ALA A 6 -0.76 -32.27 39.35
C ALA A 6 0.58 -31.54 39.61
N THR A 7 0.83 -30.38 38.97
CA THR A 7 2.04 -29.56 39.17
C THR A 7 1.74 -28.12 39.58
N GLY A 8 0.47 -27.74 39.78
CA GLY A 8 0.10 -26.47 40.40
C GLY A 8 0.43 -25.21 39.61
N LYS A 9 0.74 -25.31 38.31
CA LYS A 9 1.06 -24.16 37.45
C LYS A 9 -0.23 -23.62 36.81
N ALA A 10 -0.46 -22.31 36.95
CA ALA A 10 -1.54 -21.62 36.26
C ALA A 10 -1.29 -21.67 34.75
N ILE A 11 -2.22 -22.29 34.00
CA ILE A 11 -2.22 -22.28 32.54
C ILE A 11 -2.58 -20.87 32.11
N GLY A 12 -1.57 -20.09 31.72
CA GLY A 12 -1.77 -18.80 31.06
C GLY A 12 -2.47 -19.06 29.72
N GLY A 13 -3.67 -18.52 29.57
CA GLY A 13 -4.46 -18.65 28.35
C GLY A 13 -3.74 -18.01 27.17
N ASP A 14 -3.42 -18.84 26.18
CA ASP A 14 -3.07 -18.41 24.83
C ASP A 14 -4.31 -17.73 24.24
N ALA A 15 -4.27 -16.39 24.17
CA ALA A 15 -5.32 -15.62 23.53
C ALA A 15 -5.31 -15.98 22.03
N GLY A 16 -6.40 -16.59 21.57
CA GLY A 16 -6.52 -17.27 20.30
C GLY A 16 -5.88 -16.53 19.12
N ARG A 17 -4.82 -17.14 18.57
CA ARG A 17 -4.32 -16.79 17.24
C ARG A 17 -5.39 -17.14 16.22
N VAL A 18 -5.92 -16.13 15.55
CA VAL A 18 -6.74 -16.33 14.35
C VAL A 18 -5.83 -16.98 13.29
N GLU A 19 -6.12 -18.24 12.92
CA GLU A 19 -5.42 -18.94 11.84
C GLU A 19 -5.80 -18.27 10.51
N HIS A 20 -4.90 -17.44 9.98
CA HIS A 20 -5.07 -16.83 8.66
C HIS A 20 -4.57 -17.80 7.58
N GLY A 21 -5.29 -17.86 6.45
CA GLY A 21 -4.96 -18.73 5.32
C GLY A 21 -3.66 -18.32 4.63
N GLY A 22 -2.51 -18.71 5.20
CA GLY A 22 -1.19 -18.52 4.61
C GLY A 22 -0.18 -17.91 5.57
N ASP A 23 0.27 -18.70 6.55
CA ASP A 23 1.42 -18.38 7.40
C ASP A 23 2.71 -18.84 6.69
N PHE A 24 3.62 -17.92 6.38
CA PHE A 24 4.91 -18.20 5.74
C PHE A 24 6.06 -17.73 6.61
N VAL A 25 7.19 -18.43 6.56
CA VAL A 25 8.43 -17.97 7.20
C VAL A 25 9.49 -17.75 6.13
N VAL A 26 9.87 -16.48 5.93
CA VAL A 26 10.85 -16.08 4.91
C VAL A 26 11.97 -15.28 5.56
N ALA A 27 13.19 -15.82 5.53
CA ALA A 27 14.39 -15.18 6.07
C ALA A 27 14.21 -14.66 7.51
N GLY A 28 13.62 -15.49 8.37
CA GLY A 28 13.37 -15.16 9.79
C GLY A 28 12.15 -14.27 10.03
N ASN A 29 11.35 -13.96 9.01
CA ASN A 29 10.12 -13.20 9.15
C ASN A 29 8.91 -14.13 9.00
N ARG A 30 7.99 -14.10 9.97
CA ARG A 30 6.65 -14.70 9.80
C ARG A 30 5.77 -13.70 9.05
N LEU A 31 5.11 -14.19 8.01
CA LEU A 31 4.25 -13.42 7.11
C LEU A 31 2.86 -14.04 7.11
N ALA A 32 1.82 -13.23 7.30
CA ALA A 32 0.43 -13.68 7.24
C ALA A 32 -0.39 -12.74 6.33
N LEU A 33 -0.96 -13.29 5.26
CA LEU A 33 -1.74 -12.52 4.28
C LEU A 33 -3.19 -12.36 4.77
N LEU A 34 -3.71 -11.13 4.70
CA LEU A 34 -5.08 -10.78 5.08
C LEU A 34 -5.85 -10.33 3.83
N THR A 35 -6.83 -11.13 3.42
CA THR A 35 -7.55 -10.90 2.16
C THR A 35 -8.92 -10.27 2.35
N GLU A 36 -9.54 -10.49 3.51
CA GLU A 36 -10.88 -9.98 3.80
C GLU A 36 -10.88 -8.72 4.67
N GLY A 37 -11.88 -7.87 4.45
CA GLY A 37 -12.05 -6.60 5.17
C GLY A 37 -12.12 -6.76 6.69
N PRO A 38 -13.04 -7.59 7.20
CA PRO A 38 -13.17 -7.81 8.64
C PRO A 38 -11.88 -8.34 9.29
N GLU A 39 -11.22 -9.30 8.65
CA GLU A 39 -9.94 -9.87 9.14
C GLU A 39 -8.86 -8.79 9.30
N ARG A 40 -8.78 -7.82 8.37
CA ARG A 40 -7.82 -6.71 8.48
C ARG A 40 -8.12 -5.79 9.66
N LEU A 41 -9.39 -5.52 9.95
CA LEU A 41 -9.76 -4.68 11.09
C LEU A 41 -9.46 -5.40 12.41
N GLU A 42 -9.81 -6.68 12.50
CA GLU A 42 -9.53 -7.53 13.64
C GLU A 42 -8.02 -7.61 13.91
N ALA A 43 -7.21 -7.85 12.87
CA ALA A 43 -5.76 -7.89 12.99
C ALA A 43 -5.17 -6.54 13.44
N LEU A 44 -5.69 -5.42 12.94
CA LEU A 44 -5.25 -4.07 13.36
C LEU A 44 -5.59 -3.81 14.84
N ILE A 45 -6.81 -4.16 15.27
CA ILE A 45 -7.23 -3.99 16.67
C ILE A 45 -6.42 -4.90 17.59
N ALA A 46 -6.22 -6.16 17.19
CA ALA A 46 -5.39 -7.12 17.94
C ALA A 46 -3.95 -6.64 18.08
N LEU A 47 -3.33 -6.15 16.99
CA LEU A 47 -2.00 -5.54 17.02
C LEU A 47 -1.89 -4.43 18.08
N ILE A 48 -2.89 -3.56 18.15
CA ILE A 48 -2.95 -2.44 19.11
C ILE A 48 -3.19 -2.94 20.54
N ALA A 49 -4.05 -3.94 20.71
CA ALA A 49 -4.36 -4.53 22.01
C ALA A 49 -3.16 -5.28 22.61
N ASP A 50 -2.39 -5.98 21.78
CA ASP A 50 -1.26 -6.79 22.20
C ASP A 50 -0.01 -5.98 22.54
N ALA A 51 0.11 -4.76 21.99
CA ALA A 51 1.26 -3.89 22.19
C ALA A 51 1.51 -3.59 23.68
N ARG A 52 2.78 -3.64 24.06
CA ARG A 52 3.25 -3.53 25.46
C ARG A 52 4.10 -2.28 25.72
N ALA A 53 4.81 -1.78 24.73
CA ALA A 53 5.79 -0.72 24.90
C ALA A 53 5.56 0.45 23.93
N SER A 54 5.27 0.18 22.66
CA SER A 54 5.07 1.23 21.68
C SER A 54 4.18 0.85 20.51
N LEU A 55 3.49 1.85 19.96
CA LEU A 55 2.69 1.80 18.76
C LEU A 55 3.08 2.96 17.84
N ARG A 56 3.41 2.65 16.60
CA ARG A 56 3.71 3.62 15.54
C ARG A 56 2.78 3.36 14.36
N LEU A 57 1.87 4.29 14.10
CA LEU A 57 0.87 4.17 13.05
C LEU A 57 1.01 5.29 12.04
N LEU A 58 0.89 4.95 10.76
CA LEU A 58 0.96 5.88 9.65
C LEU A 58 -0.12 5.51 8.64
N TYR A 59 -1.03 6.44 8.35
CA TYR A 59 -2.09 6.24 7.34
C TYR A 59 -2.32 7.49 6.49
N TYR A 60 -2.64 7.28 5.21
CA TYR A 60 -3.06 8.37 4.31
C TYR A 60 -4.46 8.86 4.65
N THR A 61 -5.42 7.94 4.75
CA THR A 61 -6.79 8.27 5.15
C THR A 61 -7.09 7.67 6.52
N TYR A 62 -7.57 8.53 7.41
CA TYR A 62 -8.19 8.17 8.67
C TYR A 62 -9.55 8.88 8.73
N ALA A 63 -10.62 8.11 8.70
CA ALA A 63 -11.99 8.59 8.79
C ALA A 63 -12.51 8.57 10.22
N ALA A 64 -13.48 9.43 10.53
CA ALA A 64 -14.16 9.48 11.83
C ALA A 64 -15.46 8.64 11.82
N ASP A 65 -15.42 7.47 11.18
CA ASP A 65 -16.52 6.52 11.03
C ASP A 65 -16.43 5.40 12.08
N GLN A 66 -17.13 4.27 11.88
CA GLN A 66 -17.19 3.20 12.89
C GLN A 66 -15.81 2.56 13.11
N ALA A 67 -15.14 2.18 12.03
CA ALA A 67 -13.80 1.60 12.05
C ALA A 67 -12.79 2.60 12.62
N GLY A 68 -12.85 3.87 12.20
CA GLY A 68 -12.01 4.92 12.75
C GLY A 68 -12.16 5.10 14.26
N ARG A 69 -13.40 5.10 14.77
CA ARG A 69 -13.65 5.14 16.22
C ARG A 69 -13.11 3.91 16.94
N ALA A 70 -13.34 2.71 16.38
CA ALA A 70 -12.83 1.48 16.96
C ALA A 70 -11.30 1.47 17.09
N VAL A 71 -10.59 1.91 16.05
CA VAL A 71 -9.12 2.02 16.09
C VAL A 71 -8.68 3.09 17.10
N ARG A 72 -9.33 4.26 17.13
CA ARG A 72 -9.03 5.33 18.11
C ARG A 72 -9.22 4.82 19.54
N ASP A 73 -10.31 4.13 19.81
CA ASP A 73 -10.65 3.64 21.15
C ASP A 73 -9.68 2.54 21.59
N ALA A 74 -9.22 1.69 20.66
CA ALA A 74 -8.14 0.74 20.93
C ALA A 74 -6.82 1.44 21.27
N LEU A 75 -6.48 2.53 20.57
CA LEU A 75 -5.29 3.34 20.88
C LEU A 75 -5.40 4.04 22.25
N LEU A 76 -6.58 4.54 22.62
CA LEU A 76 -6.84 5.08 23.96
C LEU A 76 -6.63 4.02 25.03
N ALA A 77 -7.17 2.82 24.83
CA ALA A 77 -6.94 1.70 25.73
C ALA A 77 -5.45 1.32 25.84
N ALA A 78 -4.66 1.48 24.76
CA ALA A 78 -3.22 1.26 24.80
C ALA A 78 -2.48 2.32 25.62
N LEU A 79 -2.84 3.60 25.47
CA LEU A 79 -2.31 4.69 26.30
C LEU A 79 -2.61 4.46 27.78
N ASP A 80 -3.81 3.99 28.11
CA ASP A 80 -4.21 3.69 29.49
C ASP A 80 -3.39 2.53 30.11
N ARG A 81 -2.86 1.63 29.27
CA ARG A 81 -1.90 0.59 29.67
C ARG A 81 -0.45 1.09 29.76
N GLY A 82 -0.19 2.36 29.45
CA GLY A 82 1.15 2.95 29.43
C GLY A 82 1.94 2.74 28.14
N VAL A 83 1.29 2.28 27.06
CA VAL A 83 1.93 2.10 25.75
C VAL A 83 2.17 3.47 25.10
N ARG A 84 3.38 3.73 24.59
CA ARG A 84 3.66 4.95 23.84
C ARG A 84 3.00 4.91 22.46
N VAL A 85 2.18 5.89 22.12
CA VAL A 85 1.51 5.94 20.82
C VAL A 85 2.02 7.12 20.00
N SER A 86 2.49 6.85 18.78
CA SER A 86 2.81 7.84 17.76
C SER A 86 1.97 7.60 16.50
N LEU A 87 1.24 8.61 16.05
CA LEU A 87 0.33 8.52 14.91
C LEU A 87 0.64 9.61 13.88
N ILE A 88 0.93 9.21 12.65
CA ILE A 88 1.06 10.10 11.50
C ILE A 88 -0.17 9.91 10.59
N VAL A 89 -0.91 10.99 10.34
CA VAL A 89 -2.02 10.99 9.36
C VAL A 89 -1.76 12.00 8.26
N ASP A 90 -2.03 11.65 7.00
CA ASP A 90 -1.89 12.61 5.89
C ASP A 90 -2.93 13.73 6.00
N GLY A 91 -2.48 14.98 5.99
CA GLY A 91 -3.36 16.12 6.20
C GLY A 91 -4.27 16.45 5.01
N PHE A 92 -4.05 15.85 3.84
CA PHE A 92 -4.93 15.98 2.68
C PHE A 92 -5.89 14.80 2.55
N GLY A 93 -5.40 13.57 2.78
CA GLY A 93 -6.18 12.34 2.63
C GLY A 93 -7.10 12.01 3.80
N SER A 94 -6.84 12.54 5.00
CA SER A 94 -7.59 12.18 6.21
C SER A 94 -8.71 13.19 6.53
N PRO A 95 -9.99 12.79 6.46
CA PRO A 95 -11.11 13.66 6.81
C PRO A 95 -11.30 13.83 8.33
N ALA A 96 -10.78 12.92 9.16
CA ALA A 96 -10.82 13.08 10.61
C ALA A 96 -10.09 14.38 11.01
N ASN A 97 -10.77 15.24 11.77
CA ASN A 97 -10.28 16.57 12.17
C ASN A 97 -9.59 16.53 13.54
N GLN A 98 -9.08 17.68 14.01
CA GLN A 98 -8.32 17.71 15.25
C GLN A 98 -9.18 17.33 16.48
N ALA A 99 -10.46 17.69 16.49
CA ALA A 99 -11.37 17.32 17.57
C ALA A 99 -11.52 15.78 17.70
N PHE A 100 -11.47 15.05 16.59
CA PHE A 100 -11.50 13.59 16.61
C PHE A 100 -10.29 12.96 17.32
N PHE A 101 -9.10 13.54 17.13
CA PHE A 101 -7.85 13.04 17.70
C PHE A 101 -7.52 13.63 19.08
N HIS A 102 -8.18 14.71 19.48
CA HIS A 102 -7.93 15.38 20.75
C HIS A 102 -7.93 14.44 21.99
N PRO A 103 -8.83 13.43 22.12
CA PRO A 103 -8.77 12.50 23.24
C PRO A 103 -7.44 11.73 23.35
N LEU A 104 -6.82 11.40 22.21
CA LEU A 104 -5.52 10.71 22.18
C LEU A 104 -4.39 11.67 22.58
N GLU A 105 -4.39 12.90 22.06
CA GLU A 105 -3.42 13.94 22.43
C GLU A 105 -3.48 14.25 23.93
N ALA A 106 -4.69 14.36 24.48
CA ALA A 106 -4.93 14.61 25.91
C ALA A 106 -4.43 13.48 26.81
N ARG A 107 -4.27 12.26 26.28
CA ARG A 107 -3.67 11.11 26.95
C ARG A 107 -2.18 10.91 26.65
N GLY A 108 -1.56 11.87 25.95
CA GLY A 108 -0.12 11.88 25.69
C GLY A 108 0.33 11.17 24.41
N ALA A 109 -0.58 10.84 23.49
CA ALA A 109 -0.18 10.37 22.16
C ALA A 109 0.53 11.48 21.37
N ASP A 110 1.59 11.12 20.65
CA ASP A 110 2.24 11.99 19.68
C ASP A 110 1.51 11.91 18.34
N ILE A 111 0.81 12.98 17.96
CA ILE A 111 0.02 13.01 16.71
C ILE A 111 0.59 14.03 15.75
N CYS A 112 1.01 13.53 14.59
CA CYS A 112 1.52 14.33 13.50
C CYS A 112 0.54 14.35 12.33
N ARG A 113 0.02 15.52 11.98
CA ARG A 113 -0.63 15.73 10.68
C ARG A 113 0.44 16.00 9.63
N PHE A 114 0.65 15.04 8.74
CA PHE A 114 1.60 15.14 7.64
C PHE A 114 1.13 16.19 6.62
N ILE A 115 1.66 17.40 6.82
CA ILE A 115 1.63 18.65 6.05
C ILE A 115 0.63 18.74 4.89
N PRO A 116 -0.37 19.63 5.03
CA PRO A 116 -0.97 20.35 3.92
C PRO A 116 -0.88 21.87 4.16
N ARG A 117 0.32 22.44 4.34
CA ARG A 117 0.52 23.91 4.28
C ARG A 117 0.81 24.33 2.85
N PHE A 118 0.12 25.34 2.34
CA PHE A 118 0.40 25.94 1.04
C PHE A 118 1.89 26.32 0.95
N GLY A 119 2.57 25.85 -0.09
CA GLY A 119 4.01 25.97 -0.26
C GLY A 119 4.63 24.76 -0.95
N ARG A 120 5.97 24.67 -0.93
CA ARG A 120 6.78 23.69 -1.68
C ARG A 120 6.55 22.20 -1.34
N ARG A 121 5.67 21.87 -0.39
CA ARG A 121 5.34 20.49 0.03
C ARG A 121 3.85 20.18 -0.08
N TYR A 122 3.06 21.14 -0.55
CA TYR A 122 1.60 21.06 -0.52
C TYR A 122 1.04 19.85 -1.27
N LEU A 123 1.75 19.40 -2.32
CA LEU A 123 1.38 18.24 -3.13
C LEU A 123 2.17 16.98 -2.78
N LEU A 124 3.05 17.03 -1.77
CA LEU A 124 3.64 15.83 -1.21
C LEU A 124 2.57 15.12 -0.40
N ARG A 125 2.38 13.83 -0.69
CA ARG A 125 1.43 12.98 0.01
C ARG A 125 2.19 11.88 0.73
N ASN A 126 1.84 11.67 1.99
CA ASN A 126 2.21 10.46 2.69
C ASN A 126 1.19 9.37 2.36
N HIS A 127 1.50 8.56 1.36
CA HIS A 127 0.60 7.54 0.87
C HIS A 127 0.89 6.17 1.48
N GLN A 128 1.71 6.09 2.52
CA GLN A 128 2.05 4.84 3.19
C GLN A 128 0.92 4.40 4.12
N LYS A 129 0.86 3.09 4.43
CA LYS A 129 -0.04 2.52 5.44
C LYS A 129 0.75 1.50 6.25
N LEU A 130 0.86 1.76 7.54
CA LEU A 130 1.68 0.99 8.47
C LEU A 130 1.08 1.11 9.88
N ALA A 131 0.97 -0.02 10.57
CA ALA A 131 0.91 -0.06 12.02
C ALA A 131 2.03 -0.96 12.53
N LEU A 132 2.82 -0.49 13.49
CA LEU A 132 3.96 -1.20 14.06
C LEU A 132 3.81 -1.24 15.59
N ALA A 133 3.82 -2.45 16.15
CA ALA A 133 3.78 -2.69 17.59
C ALA A 133 5.13 -3.23 18.06
N ASP A 134 5.63 -2.63 19.16
CA ASP A 134 6.83 -3.04 19.90
C ASP A 134 8.06 -3.30 19.02
N ASP A 135 8.14 -2.58 17.91
CA ASP A 135 9.15 -2.69 16.85
C ASP A 135 9.25 -4.07 16.17
N GLY A 136 8.64 -5.13 16.70
CA GLY A 136 8.77 -6.51 16.17
C GLY A 136 7.62 -7.00 15.29
N ARG A 137 6.48 -6.32 15.26
CA ARG A 137 5.28 -6.76 14.53
C ARG A 137 4.64 -5.61 13.76
N ALA A 138 4.58 -5.74 12.44
CA ALA A 138 4.02 -4.73 11.54
C ALA A 138 2.80 -5.26 10.78
N LEU A 139 1.81 -4.41 10.59
CA LEU A 139 0.71 -4.60 9.65
C LEU A 139 0.83 -3.55 8.54
N ILE A 140 0.99 -4.01 7.30
CA ILE A 140 1.09 -3.16 6.12
C ILE A 140 0.02 -3.51 5.09
N GLY A 141 -0.15 -2.67 4.07
CA GLY A 141 -1.01 -2.96 2.93
C GLY A 141 -1.39 -1.73 2.13
N GLY A 142 -2.44 -1.86 1.32
CA GLY A 142 -3.05 -0.74 0.61
C GLY A 142 -4.15 -0.03 1.39
N PHE A 143 -4.66 -0.65 2.46
CA PHE A 143 -5.92 -0.26 3.10
C PHE A 143 -5.77 0.93 4.06
N ASN A 144 -6.75 1.83 4.02
CA ASN A 144 -6.82 2.97 4.95
C ASN A 144 -7.74 2.66 6.13
N ILE A 145 -7.83 3.59 7.09
CA ILE A 145 -8.78 3.51 8.22
C ILE A 145 -10.08 4.22 7.82
N GLU A 146 -11.01 3.46 7.25
CA GLU A 146 -12.36 3.88 6.84
C GLU A 146 -13.23 2.60 6.66
N ASP A 147 -14.52 2.66 7.00
CA ASP A 147 -15.46 1.52 7.03
C ASP A 147 -15.43 0.71 5.72
N ALA A 148 -15.35 1.40 4.58
CA ALA A 148 -15.31 0.77 3.27
C ALA A 148 -14.10 -0.18 3.07
N TYR A 149 -12.98 0.04 3.75
CA TYR A 149 -11.79 -0.84 3.67
C TYR A 149 -11.92 -2.14 4.45
N PHE A 150 -12.86 -2.16 5.41
CA PHE A 150 -13.12 -3.29 6.28
C PHE A 150 -14.47 -3.98 5.99
N ALA A 151 -15.26 -3.41 5.08
CA ALA A 151 -16.45 -4.07 4.54
C ALA A 151 -16.08 -5.26 3.64
N PRO A 152 -16.91 -6.33 3.62
CA PRO A 152 -16.69 -7.45 2.72
C PRO A 152 -16.91 -7.05 1.25
N PRO A 153 -16.18 -7.65 0.28
CA PRO A 153 -16.29 -7.29 -1.14
C PRO A 153 -17.69 -7.49 -1.77
N SER A 154 -18.57 -8.23 -1.10
CA SER A 154 -19.98 -8.37 -1.49
C SER A 154 -20.76 -7.06 -1.38
N ARG A 155 -20.26 -6.08 -0.63
CA ARG A 155 -20.86 -4.74 -0.54
C ARG A 155 -20.32 -3.80 -1.62
N PRO A 156 -21.19 -3.09 -2.38
CA PRO A 156 -20.75 -2.22 -3.48
C PRO A 156 -19.79 -1.09 -3.08
N GLU A 157 -19.94 -0.57 -1.86
CA GLU A 157 -19.11 0.50 -1.29
C GLU A 157 -17.73 0.03 -0.82
N ALA A 158 -17.52 -1.28 -0.70
CA ALA A 158 -16.29 -1.86 -0.18
C ALA A 158 -15.08 -1.61 -1.10
N TRP A 159 -13.91 -1.66 -0.48
CA TRP A 159 -12.62 -1.72 -1.15
C TRP A 159 -12.07 -3.16 -1.11
N ARG A 160 -11.76 -3.73 -2.28
CA ARG A 160 -10.94 -4.95 -2.37
C ARG A 160 -9.47 -4.55 -2.23
N ASP A 161 -8.86 -4.95 -1.12
CA ASP A 161 -7.46 -4.66 -0.80
C ASP A 161 -6.82 -5.83 -0.05
N LEU A 162 -5.50 -5.75 0.18
CA LEU A 162 -4.72 -6.73 0.93
C LEU A 162 -4.07 -6.08 2.16
N GLY A 163 -3.97 -6.87 3.23
CA GLY A 163 -3.08 -6.63 4.36
C GLY A 163 -2.00 -7.71 4.46
N LEU A 164 -0.88 -7.39 5.07
CA LEU A 164 0.17 -8.35 5.41
C LEU A 164 0.68 -8.08 6.82
N VAL A 165 0.57 -9.08 7.68
CA VAL A 165 1.27 -9.11 8.97
C VAL A 165 2.70 -9.55 8.72
N VAL A 166 3.65 -8.83 9.30
CA VAL A 166 5.09 -9.09 9.22
C VAL A 166 5.67 -9.08 10.63
N GLU A 167 6.16 -10.23 11.07
CA GLU A 167 6.78 -10.41 12.39
C GLU A 167 8.23 -10.85 12.22
N GLY A 168 9.16 -10.15 12.88
CA GLY A 168 10.60 -10.46 12.82
C GLY A 168 11.47 -9.30 12.33
N PRO A 169 12.71 -9.56 11.88
CA PRO A 169 13.72 -8.53 11.62
C PRO A 169 13.32 -7.45 10.60
N ALA A 170 12.41 -7.76 9.67
CA ALA A 170 11.89 -6.77 8.74
C ALA A 170 11.03 -5.71 9.46
N ALA A 171 10.23 -6.08 10.46
CA ALA A 171 9.41 -5.14 11.21
C ALA A 171 10.28 -4.16 12.03
N GLU A 172 11.35 -4.66 12.66
CA GLU A 172 12.28 -3.86 13.49
C GLU A 172 12.87 -2.68 12.73
N ARG A 173 13.14 -2.88 11.44
CA ARG A 173 13.70 -1.84 10.58
C ARG A 173 12.76 -0.65 10.39
N LEU A 174 11.45 -0.83 10.52
CA LEU A 174 10.47 0.23 10.29
C LEU A 174 10.45 1.28 11.41
N ALA A 175 10.85 0.92 12.63
CA ALA A 175 10.85 1.84 13.78
C ALA A 175 11.70 3.08 13.48
N GLY A 176 12.96 2.87 13.10
CA GLY A 176 13.87 3.98 12.80
C GLY A 176 13.49 4.76 11.55
N TYR A 177 12.82 4.13 10.57
CA TYR A 177 12.25 4.86 9.43
C TYR A 177 11.12 5.78 9.87
N PHE A 178 10.17 5.24 10.65
CA PHE A 178 9.04 6.00 11.17
C PHE A 178 9.53 7.20 11.99
N ASP A 179 10.47 6.97 12.91
CA ASP A 179 11.01 8.02 13.78
C ASP A 179 11.72 9.12 12.97
N ALA A 180 12.47 8.74 11.92
CA ALA A 180 13.09 9.70 11.01
C ALA A 180 12.06 10.52 10.21
N LEU A 181 10.96 9.89 9.78
CA LEU A 181 9.87 10.56 9.08
C LEU A 181 9.10 11.51 10.01
N ALA A 182 8.78 11.06 11.23
CA ALA A 182 8.10 11.83 12.26
C ALA A 182 8.92 13.08 12.62
N ALA A 183 10.21 12.92 12.92
CA ALA A 183 11.12 14.02 13.22
C ALA A 183 11.20 15.03 12.06
N TRP A 184 11.30 14.55 10.82
CA TRP A 184 11.30 15.40 9.64
C TRP A 184 9.97 16.16 9.47
N ALA A 185 8.83 15.50 9.72
CA ALA A 185 7.51 16.09 9.56
C ALA A 185 7.22 17.14 10.64
N ALA A 186 7.69 16.91 11.88
CA ALA A 186 7.59 17.84 13.00
C ALA A 186 8.52 19.05 12.83
N THR A 187 9.64 18.91 12.12
CA THR A 187 10.63 19.99 11.95
C THR A 187 10.12 21.12 11.05
N PRO A 188 9.98 22.35 11.55
CA PRO A 188 9.61 23.51 10.73
C PRO A 188 10.62 23.72 9.61
N ARG A 189 10.14 23.87 8.37
CA ARG A 189 10.99 24.09 7.19
C ARG A 189 12.07 23.00 6.94
N ALA A 190 11.87 21.76 7.40
CA ALA A 190 12.80 20.62 7.18
C ALA A 190 13.28 20.44 5.72
N ARG A 191 14.56 20.18 5.45
CA ARG A 191 15.03 20.18 4.05
C ARG A 191 14.62 18.89 3.32
N MET A 192 14.33 18.96 2.01
CA MET A 192 13.95 17.74 1.25
C MET A 192 15.12 16.76 1.11
N ARG A 193 16.35 17.28 1.16
CA ARG A 193 17.56 16.49 1.26
C ARG A 193 17.52 15.51 2.43
N ASP A 194 17.00 15.94 3.58
CA ASP A 194 17.02 15.14 4.81
C ASP A 194 16.01 14.00 4.71
N LEU A 195 14.80 14.28 4.18
CA LEU A 195 13.84 13.23 3.83
C LEU A 195 14.44 12.23 2.84
N ARG A 196 15.04 12.70 1.74
CA ARG A 196 15.65 11.81 0.74
C ARG A 196 16.79 10.96 1.33
N ARG A 197 17.55 11.49 2.29
CA ARG A 197 18.57 10.73 3.02
C ARG A 197 17.93 9.63 3.85
N ALA A 198 16.89 9.94 4.63
CA ALA A 198 16.16 8.94 5.41
C ALA A 198 15.57 7.83 4.51
N LEU A 199 14.91 8.19 3.40
CA LEU A 199 14.36 7.21 2.45
C LEU A 199 15.44 6.26 1.91
N GLY A 200 16.62 6.79 1.58
CA GLY A 200 17.75 5.99 1.10
C GLY A 200 18.38 5.10 2.17
N GLN A 201 18.53 5.62 3.40
CA GLN A 201 19.08 4.88 4.54
C GLN A 201 18.21 3.68 4.94
N TRP A 202 16.89 3.88 4.91
CA TRP A 202 15.94 2.86 5.37
C TRP A 202 15.47 1.91 4.27
N SER A 203 15.64 2.27 3.00
CA SER A 203 15.48 1.33 1.89
C SER A 203 16.61 0.29 1.85
N GLN A 204 16.28 -0.96 1.57
CA GLN A 204 17.25 -2.06 1.48
C GLN A 204 17.59 -2.38 0.02
N LEU A 205 18.88 -2.60 -0.25
CA LEU A 205 19.39 -2.92 -1.58
C LEU A 205 19.59 -4.42 -1.81
N ALA A 206 19.73 -5.22 -0.77
CA ALA A 206 20.02 -6.65 -0.84
C ALA A 206 19.24 -7.45 0.23
N GLY A 207 19.13 -8.75 0.02
CA GLY A 207 18.36 -9.67 0.86
C GLY A 207 17.04 -10.15 0.23
N PRO A 208 16.49 -11.28 0.70
CA PRO A 208 15.24 -11.85 0.19
C PRO A 208 14.02 -11.04 0.63
N VAL A 209 14.05 -10.41 1.80
CA VAL A 209 13.00 -9.51 2.31
C VAL A 209 13.56 -8.10 2.41
N ARG A 210 12.98 -7.14 1.68
CA ARG A 210 13.51 -5.77 1.54
C ARG A 210 12.43 -4.72 1.58
N TRP A 211 12.62 -3.73 2.45
CA TRP A 211 11.85 -2.48 2.38
C TRP A 211 12.33 -1.60 1.24
N LEU A 212 11.40 -1.18 0.39
CA LEU A 212 11.63 -0.29 -0.73
C LEU A 212 10.79 0.97 -0.54
N ILE A 213 11.40 2.00 0.02
CA ILE A 213 10.70 3.21 0.46
C ILE A 213 10.77 4.28 -0.64
N GLY A 214 9.62 4.61 -1.21
CA GLY A 214 9.47 5.63 -2.24
C GLY A 214 9.32 7.02 -1.65
N GLY A 215 9.64 8.04 -2.45
CA GLY A 215 9.40 9.43 -2.09
C GLY A 215 9.78 10.40 -3.20
N PRO A 216 9.81 11.70 -2.93
CA PRO A 216 10.02 12.71 -3.96
C PRO A 216 11.45 12.65 -4.50
N THR A 217 11.63 12.05 -5.69
CA THR A 217 12.93 11.92 -6.37
C THR A 217 12.86 12.27 -7.86
N ARG A 218 14.00 12.61 -8.46
CA ARG A 218 14.12 12.85 -9.92
C ARG A 218 14.21 11.56 -10.74
N ARG A 219 14.46 10.42 -10.08
CA ARG A 219 14.62 9.09 -10.69
C ARG A 219 13.43 8.22 -10.30
N LEU A 220 13.33 7.01 -10.84
CA LEU A 220 12.36 6.04 -10.34
C LEU A 220 12.63 5.75 -8.86
N ASN A 221 11.54 5.69 -8.09
CA ASN A 221 11.54 5.24 -6.71
C ASN A 221 12.15 3.83 -6.55
N PRO A 222 12.73 3.49 -5.38
CA PRO A 222 13.40 2.21 -5.18
C PRO A 222 12.55 1.00 -5.57
N TRP A 223 11.27 0.98 -5.16
CA TRP A 223 10.34 -0.11 -5.51
C TRP A 223 10.14 -0.22 -7.02
N ALA A 224 9.95 0.91 -7.71
CA ALA A 224 9.70 0.95 -9.14
C ALA A 224 10.94 0.54 -9.95
N ARG A 225 12.13 0.85 -9.42
CA ARG A 225 13.40 0.41 -10.00
C ARG A 225 13.56 -1.10 -9.88
N ALA A 226 13.31 -1.65 -8.69
CA ALA A 226 13.38 -3.09 -8.44
C ALA A 226 12.41 -3.86 -9.33
N VAL A 227 11.12 -3.46 -9.38
CA VAL A 227 10.13 -4.04 -10.29
C VAL A 227 10.59 -3.95 -11.76
N LYS A 228 11.12 -2.80 -12.18
CA LYS A 228 11.64 -2.61 -13.54
C LYS A 228 12.83 -3.53 -13.84
N ASP A 229 13.65 -3.87 -12.85
CA ASP A 229 14.79 -4.78 -13.00
C ASP A 229 14.32 -6.24 -13.01
N ASP A 230 13.43 -6.65 -12.12
CA ASP A 230 12.87 -8.02 -12.08
C ASP A 230 12.07 -8.35 -13.35
N ILE A 231 11.28 -7.39 -13.87
CA ILE A 231 10.52 -7.57 -15.13
C ILE A 231 11.44 -7.85 -16.35
N ARG A 232 12.73 -7.48 -16.31
CA ARG A 232 13.64 -7.67 -17.47
C ARG A 232 13.79 -9.14 -17.84
N ALA A 233 13.91 -10.02 -16.84
CA ALA A 233 14.11 -11.45 -17.03
C ALA A 233 12.84 -12.28 -16.77
N ALA A 234 11.76 -11.63 -16.33
CA ALA A 234 10.50 -12.29 -15.96
C ALA A 234 10.00 -13.30 -16.99
N ARG A 235 9.62 -14.49 -16.49
CA ARG A 235 8.92 -15.54 -17.23
C ARG A 235 7.43 -15.58 -16.86
N ARG A 236 7.06 -15.13 -15.67
CA ARG A 236 5.67 -14.96 -15.22
C ARG A 236 5.53 -13.61 -14.52
N LEU A 237 4.47 -12.87 -14.84
CA LEU A 237 4.17 -11.60 -14.21
C LEU A 237 2.66 -11.48 -13.96
N ASP A 238 2.29 -11.37 -12.70
CA ASP A 238 0.93 -11.05 -12.29
C ASP A 238 0.91 -9.72 -11.55
N MET A 239 -0.05 -8.87 -11.89
CA MET A 239 -0.20 -7.55 -11.27
C MET A 239 -1.66 -7.29 -10.90
N ILE A 240 -1.88 -6.77 -9.71
CA ILE A 240 -3.15 -6.14 -9.33
C ILE A 240 -2.83 -4.68 -9.01
N ALA A 241 -3.39 -3.79 -9.82
CA ALA A 241 -3.13 -2.37 -9.72
C ALA A 241 -4.44 -1.58 -9.73
N ALA A 242 -4.82 -1.08 -8.56
CA ALA A 242 -5.94 -0.14 -8.40
C ALA A 242 -5.85 1.03 -9.39
N TYR A 243 -4.70 1.71 -9.42
CA TYR A 243 -4.37 2.70 -10.45
C TYR A 243 -3.22 2.19 -11.31
N PHE A 244 -3.53 1.96 -12.58
CA PHE A 244 -2.59 1.50 -13.59
C PHE A 244 -2.37 2.59 -14.63
N ILE A 245 -1.46 3.52 -14.34
CA ILE A 245 -1.10 4.63 -15.23
C ILE A 245 0.43 4.70 -15.39
N PRO A 246 1.07 3.61 -15.81
CA PRO A 246 2.53 3.57 -15.94
C PRO A 246 3.03 4.45 -17.09
N ASN A 247 4.28 4.89 -17.00
CA ASN A 247 4.94 5.56 -18.11
C ASN A 247 5.07 4.63 -19.35
N PRO A 248 5.24 5.18 -20.57
CA PRO A 248 5.33 4.38 -21.79
C PRO A 248 6.47 3.36 -21.79
N ALA A 249 7.58 3.66 -21.09
CA ALA A 249 8.71 2.77 -21.01
C ALA A 249 8.40 1.51 -20.17
N MET A 250 7.56 1.64 -19.14
CA MET A 250 7.10 0.52 -18.32
C MET A 250 6.04 -0.31 -19.06
N VAL A 251 5.09 0.33 -19.77
CA VAL A 251 4.15 -0.36 -20.66
C VAL A 251 4.89 -1.25 -21.67
N ARG A 252 5.98 -0.73 -22.27
CA ARG A 252 6.82 -1.50 -23.19
C ARG A 252 7.52 -2.67 -22.52
N ARG A 253 8.02 -2.50 -21.28
CA ARG A 253 8.69 -3.58 -20.53
C ARG A 253 7.74 -4.71 -20.19
N ILE A 254 6.56 -4.39 -19.68
CA ILE A 254 5.49 -5.37 -19.41
C ILE A 254 5.10 -6.11 -20.70
N GLY A 255 4.90 -5.38 -21.79
CA GLY A 255 4.61 -5.99 -23.09
C GLY A 255 5.76 -6.84 -23.65
N ASN A 256 7.02 -6.57 -23.28
CA ASN A 256 8.14 -7.43 -23.63
C ASN A 256 8.22 -8.67 -22.74
N ALA A 257 7.76 -8.62 -21.49
CA ALA A 257 7.67 -9.79 -20.61
C ALA A 257 6.65 -10.82 -21.13
N ALA A 258 5.54 -10.34 -21.71
CA ALA A 258 4.55 -11.19 -22.37
C ALA A 258 5.07 -11.98 -23.59
N GLN A 259 6.28 -11.68 -24.07
CA GLN A 259 6.94 -12.46 -25.13
C GLN A 259 7.75 -13.64 -24.58
N ARG A 260 8.02 -13.68 -23.27
CA ARG A 260 8.78 -14.74 -22.59
C ARG A 260 7.89 -15.70 -21.80
N GLY A 261 6.70 -15.24 -21.40
CA GLY A 261 5.71 -16.08 -20.74
C GLY A 261 4.48 -15.27 -20.30
N PRO A 262 3.59 -15.87 -19.48
CA PRO A 262 2.30 -15.29 -19.16
C PRO A 262 2.42 -13.98 -18.37
N VAL A 263 1.64 -12.98 -18.80
CA VAL A 263 1.48 -11.71 -18.07
C VAL A 263 0.01 -11.41 -17.88
N ARG A 264 -0.44 -11.24 -16.64
CA ARG A 264 -1.81 -10.82 -16.32
C ARG A 264 -1.82 -9.54 -15.50
N ILE A 265 -2.77 -8.66 -15.80
CA ILE A 265 -2.98 -7.42 -15.05
C ILE A 265 -4.46 -7.30 -14.71
N VAL A 266 -4.75 -7.31 -13.42
CA VAL A 266 -6.05 -6.97 -12.85
C VAL A 266 -6.06 -5.46 -12.56
N THR A 267 -7.09 -4.79 -13.04
CA THR A 267 -7.29 -3.34 -12.92
C THR A 267 -8.70 -3.03 -12.46
N ALA A 268 -8.93 -1.82 -11.95
CA ALA A 268 -10.23 -1.40 -11.46
C ALA A 268 -11.26 -1.25 -12.60
N ALA A 269 -12.41 -1.93 -12.53
CA ALA A 269 -13.61 -1.50 -13.26
C ALA A 269 -14.36 -0.38 -12.51
N LYS A 270 -14.32 -0.45 -11.18
CA LYS A 270 -14.91 0.49 -10.22
C LYS A 270 -13.80 1.12 -9.36
N SER A 271 -13.81 2.44 -9.23
CA SER A 271 -12.87 3.22 -8.42
C SER A 271 -13.56 4.53 -8.02
N ASP A 272 -13.08 5.13 -6.93
CA ASP A 272 -13.31 6.53 -6.53
C ASP A 272 -12.98 7.55 -7.64
N SER A 273 -12.15 7.20 -8.63
CA SER A 273 -11.81 8.07 -9.75
C SER A 273 -12.01 7.39 -11.11
N LEU A 274 -13.10 7.71 -11.80
CA LEU A 274 -13.34 7.22 -13.17
C LEU A 274 -12.27 7.66 -14.19
N SER A 275 -11.53 8.73 -13.86
CA SER A 275 -10.40 9.21 -14.67
C SER A 275 -9.21 8.25 -14.64
N THR A 276 -8.95 7.56 -13.51
CA THR A 276 -7.85 6.58 -13.41
C THR A 276 -8.18 5.34 -14.23
N VAL A 277 -9.44 4.88 -14.20
CA VAL A 277 -9.96 3.80 -15.05
C VAL A 277 -9.82 4.15 -16.54
N ALA A 278 -10.22 5.37 -16.90
CA ALA A 278 -10.07 5.88 -18.27
C ALA A 278 -8.59 5.92 -18.72
N ALA A 279 -7.69 6.36 -17.83
CA ALA A 279 -6.26 6.40 -18.10
C ALA A 279 -5.64 5.00 -18.23
N ALA A 280 -6.08 4.02 -17.43
CA ALA A 280 -5.66 2.62 -17.57
C ALA A 280 -6.06 2.06 -18.95
N ARG A 281 -7.32 2.26 -19.36
CA ARG A 281 -7.86 1.82 -20.66
C ARG A 281 -7.13 2.41 -21.87
N HIS A 282 -6.48 3.58 -21.71
CA HIS A 282 -5.60 4.15 -22.74
C HIS A 282 -4.40 3.23 -23.06
N THR A 283 -3.86 2.53 -22.05
CA THR A 283 -2.67 1.68 -22.18
C THR A 283 -2.98 0.31 -22.79
N TYR A 284 -4.21 -0.19 -22.61
CA TYR A 284 -4.59 -1.57 -22.94
C TYR A 284 -4.30 -1.94 -24.38
N ARG A 285 -4.55 -1.05 -25.35
CA ARG A 285 -4.31 -1.33 -26.76
C ARG A 285 -2.88 -1.78 -27.06
N ARG A 286 -1.89 -1.22 -26.34
CA ARG A 286 -0.46 -1.58 -26.52
C ARG A 286 -0.14 -2.91 -25.84
N LEU A 287 -0.71 -3.14 -24.66
CA LEU A 287 -0.50 -4.36 -23.86
C LEU A 287 -1.17 -5.58 -24.50
N LEU A 288 -2.44 -5.47 -24.87
CA LEU A 288 -3.20 -6.53 -25.55
C LEU A 288 -2.54 -6.95 -26.86
N ARG A 289 -1.94 -5.99 -27.59
CA ARG A 289 -1.17 -6.28 -28.82
C ARG A 289 0.08 -7.13 -28.59
N ARG A 290 0.60 -7.16 -27.36
CA ARG A 290 1.76 -7.96 -26.96
C ARG A 290 1.39 -9.23 -26.20
N GLY A 291 0.10 -9.58 -26.10
CA GLY A 291 -0.34 -10.83 -25.46
C GLY A 291 -0.53 -10.73 -23.95
N VAL A 292 -0.51 -9.51 -23.37
CA VAL A 292 -0.83 -9.31 -21.95
C VAL A 292 -2.33 -9.56 -21.74
N GLY A 293 -2.67 -10.41 -20.77
CA GLY A 293 -4.04 -10.61 -20.29
C GLY A 293 -4.47 -9.45 -19.40
N ILE A 294 -5.61 -8.83 -19.69
CA ILE A 294 -6.12 -7.68 -18.93
C ILE A 294 -7.48 -8.03 -18.36
N TYR A 295 -7.63 -7.84 -17.06
CA TYR A 295 -8.81 -8.21 -16.30
C TYR A 295 -9.31 -6.96 -15.55
N GLU A 296 -10.59 -6.63 -15.71
CA GLU A 296 -11.23 -5.53 -15.00
C GLU A 296 -12.07 -6.09 -13.85
N PHE A 297 -11.64 -5.86 -12.60
CA PHE A 297 -12.30 -6.35 -11.38
C PHE A 297 -13.69 -5.75 -11.22
N GLN A 298 -14.70 -6.60 -11.10
CA GLN A 298 -16.13 -6.22 -11.12
C GLN A 298 -16.80 -6.05 -9.75
N PRO A 299 -16.53 -6.89 -8.72
CA PRO A 299 -17.38 -6.94 -7.52
C PRO A 299 -17.56 -5.59 -6.82
N CYS A 300 -16.48 -4.95 -6.38
CA CYS A 300 -16.47 -3.68 -5.68
C CYS A 300 -15.31 -2.79 -6.17
N LYS A 301 -14.99 -1.70 -5.45
CA LYS A 301 -13.86 -0.84 -5.83
C LYS A 301 -12.54 -1.58 -5.60
N LEU A 302 -11.66 -1.60 -6.60
CA LEU A 302 -10.34 -2.22 -6.45
C LEU A 302 -9.34 -1.24 -5.84
N HIS A 303 -8.70 -1.63 -4.73
CA HIS A 303 -7.62 -0.87 -4.10
C HIS A 303 -6.35 -1.69 -3.84
N THR A 304 -6.27 -2.96 -4.20
CA THR A 304 -5.03 -3.76 -4.09
C THR A 304 -3.85 -3.18 -4.88
N LYS A 305 -2.65 -3.27 -4.29
CA LYS A 305 -1.37 -3.02 -4.95
C LYS A 305 -0.44 -4.23 -4.76
N LEU A 306 -0.46 -5.12 -5.74
CA LEU A 306 0.28 -6.39 -5.72
C LEU A 306 1.00 -6.57 -7.06
N ILE A 307 2.26 -6.97 -7.00
CA ILE A 307 3.03 -7.39 -8.18
C ILE A 307 3.76 -8.68 -7.81
N VAL A 308 3.60 -9.72 -8.63
CA VAL A 308 4.29 -11.00 -8.49
C VAL A 308 5.07 -11.25 -9.76
N VAL A 309 6.40 -11.32 -9.66
CA VAL A 309 7.33 -11.52 -10.76
C VAL A 309 8.13 -12.78 -10.47
N ASP A 310 7.87 -13.85 -11.23
CA ASP A 310 8.42 -15.19 -10.93
C ASP A 310 8.26 -15.52 -9.43
N ASP A 311 9.36 -15.74 -8.70
CA ASP A 311 9.36 -16.07 -7.27
C ASP A 311 9.41 -14.84 -6.33
N THR A 312 9.11 -13.63 -6.85
CA THR A 312 9.21 -12.38 -6.10
C THR A 312 7.87 -11.66 -5.99
N VAL A 313 7.45 -11.36 -4.76
CA VAL A 313 6.26 -10.58 -4.43
C VAL A 313 6.62 -9.15 -4.03
N TYR A 314 5.84 -8.19 -4.50
CA TYR A 314 5.82 -6.82 -4.04
C TYR A 314 4.42 -6.48 -3.53
N ILE A 315 4.35 -6.07 -2.26
CA ILE A 315 3.09 -5.72 -1.60
C ILE A 315 3.29 -4.49 -0.70
N GLY A 316 2.29 -3.62 -0.63
CA GLY A 316 2.34 -2.39 0.17
C GLY A 316 1.41 -1.32 -0.38
N SER A 317 1.85 -0.07 -0.32
CA SER A 317 0.98 1.09 -0.57
C SER A 317 1.04 1.66 -1.99
N ALA A 318 2.06 1.31 -2.77
CA ALA A 318 2.39 2.01 -4.01
C ALA A 318 1.47 1.64 -5.17
N ASN A 319 0.77 2.62 -5.71
CA ASN A 319 0.06 2.47 -6.98
C ASN A 319 1.03 2.35 -8.17
N PHE A 320 0.53 1.85 -9.30
CA PHE A 320 1.32 1.75 -10.53
C PHE A 320 1.08 2.95 -11.46
N ASP A 321 1.20 4.15 -10.89
CA ASP A 321 1.00 5.45 -11.56
C ASP A 321 2.23 6.38 -11.44
N ILE A 322 2.25 7.47 -12.21
CA ILE A 322 3.39 8.39 -12.25
C ILE A 322 3.68 9.03 -10.88
N ARG A 323 2.68 9.29 -10.03
CA ARG A 323 2.94 9.86 -8.71
C ARG A 323 3.65 8.87 -7.81
N SER A 324 3.19 7.62 -7.72
CA SER A 324 3.85 6.61 -6.89
C SER A 324 5.22 6.19 -7.44
N LEU A 325 5.41 6.27 -8.77
CA LEU A 325 6.70 5.97 -9.42
C LEU A 325 7.80 7.00 -9.09
N TYR A 326 7.46 8.25 -8.71
CA TYR A 326 8.44 9.34 -8.60
C TYR A 326 8.28 10.30 -7.40
N LEU A 327 7.07 10.46 -6.85
CA LEU A 327 6.69 11.65 -6.04
C LEU A 327 6.16 11.29 -4.66
N ASN A 328 5.16 10.41 -4.58
CA ASN A 328 4.51 10.07 -3.31
C ASN A 328 5.48 9.31 -2.40
N LEU A 329 5.34 9.52 -1.09
CA LEU A 329 5.91 8.62 -0.10
C LEU A 329 5.12 7.31 -0.14
N GLU A 330 5.83 6.22 -0.37
CA GLU A 330 5.25 4.89 -0.54
C GLU A 330 6.10 3.87 0.21
N LEU A 331 5.46 2.81 0.71
CA LEU A 331 6.14 1.71 1.38
C LEU A 331 5.78 0.43 0.63
N MET A 332 6.79 -0.26 0.09
CA MET A 332 6.63 -1.58 -0.52
C MET A 332 7.59 -2.55 0.13
N LEU A 333 7.11 -3.75 0.44
CA LEU A 333 7.94 -4.87 0.84
C LEU A 333 8.15 -5.77 -0.38
N ARG A 334 9.41 -6.00 -0.75
CA ARG A 334 9.79 -7.03 -1.72
C ARG A 334 10.18 -8.29 -0.98
N ILE A 335 9.57 -9.41 -1.34
CA ILE A 335 9.78 -10.73 -0.73
C ILE A 335 10.12 -11.71 -1.85
N GLU A 336 11.29 -12.32 -1.80
CA GLU A 336 11.74 -13.35 -2.73
C GLU A 336 11.64 -14.70 -2.03
N ASP A 337 10.57 -15.41 -2.36
CA ASP A 337 10.25 -16.74 -1.84
C ASP A 337 9.25 -17.42 -2.78
N ARG A 338 9.60 -18.61 -3.25
CA ARG A 338 8.80 -19.34 -4.23
C ARG A 338 7.43 -19.74 -3.68
N ALA A 339 7.36 -20.25 -2.45
CA ALA A 339 6.10 -20.74 -1.88
C ALA A 339 5.12 -19.58 -1.66
N PHE A 340 5.61 -18.45 -1.16
CA PHE A 340 4.82 -17.24 -1.00
C PHE A 340 4.37 -16.67 -2.36
N ALA A 341 5.26 -16.61 -3.35
CA ALA A 341 4.91 -16.16 -4.69
C ALA A 341 3.86 -17.05 -5.37
N ASP A 342 3.98 -18.38 -5.26
CA ASP A 342 3.00 -19.33 -5.77
C ASP A 342 1.62 -19.14 -5.10
N HIS A 343 1.58 -18.87 -3.80
CA HIS A 343 0.34 -18.53 -3.09
C HIS A 343 -0.30 -17.25 -3.64
N LEU A 344 0.47 -16.18 -3.87
CA LEU A 344 -0.05 -14.92 -4.40
C LEU A 344 -0.43 -15.02 -5.88
N HIS A 345 0.23 -15.88 -6.64
CA HIS A 345 -0.21 -16.24 -7.98
C HIS A 345 -1.60 -16.91 -7.97
N GLY A 346 -1.83 -17.83 -7.01
CA GLY A 346 -3.15 -18.43 -6.78
C GLY A 346 -4.21 -17.41 -6.35
N TYR A 347 -3.85 -16.44 -5.50
CA TYR A 347 -4.74 -15.33 -5.16
C TYR A 347 -5.16 -14.55 -6.42
N VAL A 348 -4.22 -14.26 -7.33
CA VAL A 348 -4.51 -13.57 -8.60
C VAL A 348 -5.44 -14.38 -9.51
N ASP A 349 -5.41 -15.72 -9.45
CA ASP A 349 -6.33 -16.57 -10.20
C ASP A 349 -7.79 -16.29 -9.80
N GLY A 350 -8.07 -16.19 -8.50
CA GLY A 350 -9.37 -15.81 -7.96
C GLY A 350 -9.81 -14.41 -8.38
N GLU A 351 -8.91 -13.43 -8.33
CA GLU A 351 -9.19 -12.06 -8.76
C GLU A 351 -9.46 -11.97 -10.26
N CYS A 352 -8.78 -12.78 -11.08
CA CYS A 352 -9.06 -12.90 -12.51
C CYS A 352 -10.43 -13.54 -12.76
N ALA A 353 -10.82 -14.56 -12.00
CA ALA A 353 -12.12 -15.23 -12.12
C ALA A 353 -13.28 -14.28 -11.77
N ALA A 354 -13.08 -13.40 -10.79
CA ALA A 354 -14.04 -12.34 -10.43
C ALA A 354 -14.01 -11.13 -11.39
N SER A 355 -13.17 -11.16 -12.42
CA SER A 355 -12.95 -10.03 -13.32
C SER A 355 -13.52 -10.26 -14.72
N ARG A 356 -13.84 -9.16 -15.40
CA ARG A 356 -14.13 -9.17 -16.83
C ARG A 356 -12.83 -9.24 -17.62
N HIS A 357 -12.60 -10.31 -18.37
CA HIS A 357 -11.46 -10.43 -19.26
C HIS A 357 -11.61 -9.51 -20.49
N VAL A 358 -10.73 -8.52 -20.62
CA VAL A 358 -10.73 -7.53 -21.69
C VAL A 358 -9.94 -8.08 -22.89
N THR A 359 -10.65 -8.57 -23.90
CA THR A 359 -10.02 -9.02 -25.15
C THR A 359 -9.76 -7.86 -26.12
N ARG A 360 -8.93 -8.10 -27.15
CA ARG A 360 -8.74 -7.13 -28.25
C ARG A 360 -10.05 -6.74 -28.92
N ALA A 361 -10.96 -7.69 -29.10
CA ALA A 361 -12.27 -7.46 -29.72
C ALA A 361 -13.15 -6.55 -28.84
N ILE A 362 -13.23 -6.86 -27.54
CA ILE A 362 -13.96 -6.04 -26.56
C ILE A 362 -13.38 -4.62 -26.52
N HIS A 363 -12.05 -4.49 -26.38
CA HIS A 363 -11.40 -3.17 -26.36
C HIS A 363 -11.62 -2.38 -27.65
N ARG A 364 -11.56 -3.03 -28.83
CA ARG A 364 -11.83 -2.37 -30.11
C ARG A 364 -13.27 -1.85 -30.18
N ARG A 365 -14.25 -2.65 -29.77
CA ARG A 365 -15.68 -2.30 -29.76
C ARG A 365 -15.96 -1.13 -28.81
N GLU A 366 -15.39 -1.15 -27.61
CA GLU A 366 -15.62 -0.13 -26.58
C GLU A 366 -14.79 1.14 -26.79
N SER A 367 -13.77 1.08 -27.65
CA SER A 367 -12.89 2.21 -27.96
C SER A 367 -13.39 3.01 -29.17
N GLY A 368 -14.63 3.49 -29.13
CA GLY A 368 -15.11 4.51 -30.07
C GLY A 368 -14.22 5.77 -30.06
N TRP A 369 -14.35 6.64 -31.06
CA TRP A 369 -13.47 7.82 -31.20
C TRP A 369 -13.50 8.73 -29.96
N LEU A 370 -14.70 9.00 -29.41
CA LEU A 370 -14.90 9.76 -28.18
C LEU A 370 -14.24 9.08 -26.98
N ALA A 371 -14.44 7.77 -26.83
CA ALA A 371 -13.85 7.01 -25.74
C ALA A 371 -12.32 7.06 -25.78
N ARG A 372 -11.71 6.89 -26.96
CA ARG A 372 -10.25 6.98 -27.14
C ARG A 372 -9.72 8.38 -26.81
N LEU A 373 -10.43 9.42 -27.23
CA LEU A 373 -10.06 10.80 -26.90
C LEU A 373 -10.11 11.03 -25.39
N ARG A 374 -11.22 10.66 -24.74
CA ARG A 374 -11.39 10.75 -23.28
C ARG A 374 -10.30 10.00 -22.53
N TRP A 375 -10.01 8.75 -22.90
CA TRP A 375 -8.95 7.95 -22.27
C TRP A 375 -7.57 8.58 -22.45
N ARG A 376 -7.27 9.09 -23.64
CA ARG A 376 -6.00 9.81 -23.91
C ARG A 376 -5.88 11.07 -23.08
N MET A 377 -6.95 11.86 -22.96
CA MET A 377 -6.97 13.08 -22.15
C MET A 377 -6.80 12.76 -20.66
N ALA A 378 -7.53 11.77 -20.14
CA ALA A 378 -7.37 11.31 -18.76
C ALA A 378 -5.93 10.86 -18.46
N TYR A 379 -5.35 10.05 -19.35
CA TYR A 379 -3.94 9.65 -19.23
C TYR A 379 -3.00 10.86 -19.29
N TYR A 380 -3.19 11.80 -20.21
CA TYR A 380 -2.35 12.99 -20.32
C TYR A 380 -2.43 13.87 -19.06
N LEU A 381 -3.63 14.12 -18.55
CA LEU A 381 -3.85 14.90 -17.34
C LEU A 381 -3.13 14.26 -16.14
N LEU A 382 -3.35 12.97 -15.91
CA LEU A 382 -2.79 12.28 -14.73
C LEU A 382 -1.29 11.99 -14.86
N ALA A 383 -0.83 11.50 -16.01
CA ALA A 383 0.55 11.09 -16.19
C ALA A 383 1.51 12.24 -16.57
N VAL A 384 1.01 13.37 -17.08
CA VAL A 384 1.84 14.48 -17.55
C VAL A 384 1.55 15.75 -16.79
N VAL A 385 0.31 16.23 -16.78
CA VAL A 385 -0.03 17.54 -16.20
C VAL A 385 0.12 17.52 -14.68
N ASP A 386 -0.56 16.60 -13.98
CA ASP A 386 -0.48 16.46 -12.52
C ASP A 386 0.96 16.21 -12.06
N ALA A 387 1.65 15.28 -12.73
CA ALA A 387 3.03 14.94 -12.42
C ALA A 387 3.98 16.15 -12.58
N ARG A 388 3.85 16.92 -13.68
CA ARG A 388 4.68 18.12 -13.92
C ARG A 388 4.34 19.24 -12.95
N LEU A 389 3.06 19.46 -12.64
CA LEU A 389 2.63 20.47 -11.68
C LEU A 389 3.19 20.15 -10.29
N THR A 390 3.02 18.91 -9.86
CA THR A 390 3.57 18.41 -8.59
C THR A 390 5.09 18.53 -8.57
N TRP A 391 5.77 18.19 -9.68
CA TRP A 391 7.22 18.31 -9.76
C TRP A 391 7.69 19.77 -9.73
N ARG A 392 7.07 20.67 -10.49
CA ARG A 392 7.41 22.10 -10.50
C ARG A 392 7.20 22.75 -9.13
N LEU A 393 6.08 22.47 -8.47
CA LEU A 393 5.78 23.04 -7.16
C LEU A 393 6.70 22.50 -6.06
N ASN A 394 7.16 21.25 -6.16
CA ASN A 394 8.03 20.64 -5.16
C ASN A 394 9.54 20.79 -5.45
N PHE A 395 9.96 20.99 -6.72
CA PHE A 395 11.38 20.98 -7.14
C PHE A 395 11.80 22.12 -8.09
N GLY A 396 10.88 22.94 -8.60
CA GLY A 396 11.14 23.91 -9.67
C GLY A 396 11.86 25.21 -9.25
N VAL A 397 12.16 25.40 -7.97
CA VAL A 397 12.81 26.61 -7.42
C VAL A 397 14.19 26.29 -6.81
N ASP A 398 14.75 25.12 -7.09
CA ASP A 398 16.12 24.72 -6.71
C ASP A 398 17.01 24.54 -7.95
N ALA A 399 16.74 25.33 -9.00
CA ALA A 399 17.58 25.48 -10.17
C ALA A 399 18.03 26.94 -10.27
N ASP A 400 18.67 27.41 -9.20
CA ASP A 400 19.67 28.48 -9.16
C ASP A 400 20.55 28.27 -7.93
#